data_AF-A0A3Q7QTL7-F1
#
_entry.id   AF-A0A3Q7QTL7-F1
#
_cell.length_a   1.000
_cell.length_b   1.000
_cell.length_c   1.000
_cell.angle_alpha   90.00
_cell.angle_beta   90.00
_cell.angle_gamma   90.00
#
_symmetry.space_group_name_H-M   'P 1'
#
loop_
_entity.id
_entity.type
_entity.pdbx_description
1 polymer ?
#
loop_
_entity_poly.entity_id
_entity_poly.type
_entity_poly.pdbx_seq_one_letter_code
_entity_poly.pdbx_strand_id
1 'polypeptide(L)'
;MATYTHGQPSLSLGDTEFRRPMVIEIIEKKFEYLRKEKTLNIYGTVFFGTAASFSGIMANFIFRHCFKVKHDALKTYASLTTLPFLSTVVTYKLLVTDALYLGNISQENCVLRSSLIGIVCGVLYPCGLAFSKNGRLAVKYHTVPLPPKGRVLLYWLLLCQTEIKAMMIPLVLQTVFGIFNGLQHYARFGSTLEKTVHED
;
A
#
# COMPACT_ATOMS: atom_id res chain seq x y z
N MET A 1 48.10 2.88 67.71
CA MET A 1 47.86 1.75 66.80
C MET A 1 46.51 1.15 67.14
N ALA A 2 45.48 1.41 66.32
CA ALA A 2 44.29 0.59 66.11
C ALA A 2 43.38 1.29 65.09
N THR A 3 43.08 0.56 64.03
CA THR A 3 42.31 0.86 62.81
C THR A 3 40.79 0.85 63.02
N TYR A 4 40.05 1.69 62.29
CA TYR A 4 38.63 1.43 61.98
C TYR A 4 38.34 1.71 60.50
N THR A 5 37.66 0.73 59.90
CA THR A 5 37.47 0.48 58.48
C THR A 5 36.10 0.98 58.01
N HIS A 6 36.08 1.52 56.78
CA HIS A 6 35.05 1.51 55.73
C HIS A 6 33.57 1.21 56.09
N GLY A 7 32.68 2.16 55.78
CA GLY A 7 31.26 1.92 55.54
C GLY A 7 30.86 2.39 54.14
N GLN A 8 30.70 1.45 53.21
CA GLN A 8 30.03 1.68 51.92
C GLN A 8 28.51 1.86 52.16
N PRO A 9 27.80 2.72 51.40
CA PRO A 9 26.34 2.75 51.47
C PRO A 9 25.78 1.52 50.73
N SER A 10 25.11 0.65 51.47
CA SER A 10 24.35 -0.47 50.92
C SER A 10 23.24 0.04 50.00
N LEU A 11 23.36 -0.29 48.71
CA LEU A 11 22.31 -0.14 47.70
C LEU A 11 21.15 -1.09 48.06
N SER A 12 20.00 -0.51 48.38
CA SER A 12 18.75 -1.20 48.75
C SER A 12 18.35 -2.25 47.71
N LEU A 13 18.24 -3.51 48.15
CA LEU A 13 17.81 -4.68 47.37
C LEU A 13 16.32 -4.60 46.96
N GLY A 14 15.50 -3.85 47.72
CA GLY A 14 14.06 -3.72 47.54
C GLY A 14 13.64 -2.89 46.31
N ASP A 15 14.48 -1.94 45.89
CA ASP A 15 14.20 -1.13 44.70
C ASP A 15 14.37 -1.94 43.40
N THR A 16 15.19 -2.99 43.42
CA THR A 16 15.43 -3.85 42.25
C THR A 16 14.27 -4.79 41.91
N GLU A 17 13.54 -5.27 42.92
CA GLU A 17 12.44 -6.22 42.73
C GLU A 17 11.12 -5.58 42.30
N PHE A 18 10.87 -4.31 42.64
CA PHE A 18 9.73 -3.54 42.11
C PHE A 18 10.03 -2.88 40.76
N ARG A 19 11.30 -2.56 40.49
CA ARG A 19 11.72 -1.98 39.20
C ARG A 19 11.62 -2.98 38.05
N ARG A 20 11.92 -4.27 38.27
CA ARG A 20 11.78 -5.32 37.24
C ARG A 20 10.35 -5.49 36.71
N PRO A 21 9.31 -5.68 37.55
CA PRO A 21 7.93 -5.80 37.08
C PRO A 21 7.44 -4.50 36.43
N MET A 22 7.86 -3.32 36.93
CA MET A 22 7.53 -2.05 36.29
C MET A 22 8.17 -1.93 34.89
N VAL A 23 9.43 -2.34 34.72
CA VAL A 23 10.10 -2.37 33.40
C VAL A 23 9.44 -3.37 32.46
N ILE A 24 9.05 -4.55 32.95
CA ILE A 24 8.34 -5.57 32.16
C ILE A 24 6.96 -5.04 31.70
N GLU A 25 6.20 -4.39 32.60
CA GLU A 25 4.90 -3.80 32.27
C GLU A 25 5.03 -2.67 31.24
N ILE A 26 6.06 -1.83 31.34
CA ILE A 26 6.36 -0.78 30.36
C ILE A 26 6.73 -1.40 29.01
N ILE A 27 7.57 -2.45 28.99
CA ILE A 27 7.96 -3.17 27.76
C ILE A 27 6.72 -3.82 27.12
N GLU A 28 5.86 -4.45 27.91
CA GLU A 28 4.63 -5.09 27.44
C GLU A 28 3.68 -4.05 26.83
N LYS A 29 3.43 -2.94 27.53
CA LYS A 29 2.63 -1.81 27.00
C LYS A 29 3.21 -1.25 25.69
N LYS A 30 4.53 -1.04 25.60
CA LYS A 30 5.19 -0.59 24.36
C LYS A 30 5.05 -1.63 23.24
N PHE A 31 5.17 -2.92 23.55
CA PHE A 31 5.02 -3.99 22.57
C PHE A 31 3.57 -4.13 22.06
N GLU A 32 2.58 -4.01 22.94
CA GLU A 32 1.16 -3.97 22.56
C GLU A 32 0.83 -2.77 21.68
N TYR A 33 1.36 -1.60 22.04
CA TYR A 33 1.20 -0.38 21.25
C TYR A 33 1.78 -0.52 19.84
N LEU A 34 3.05 -0.97 19.73
CA LEU A 34 3.71 -1.24 18.45
C LEU A 34 2.93 -2.26 17.62
N ARG A 35 2.39 -3.30 18.25
CA ARG A 35 1.54 -4.29 17.58
C ARG A 35 0.26 -3.66 17.03
N LYS A 36 -0.41 -2.81 17.80
CA LYS A 36 -1.63 -2.10 17.39
C LYS A 36 -1.36 -1.14 16.23
N GLU A 37 -0.27 -0.39 16.28
CA GLU A 37 0.17 0.50 15.21
C GLU A 37 0.46 -0.28 13.91
N LYS A 38 1.24 -1.35 14.01
CA LYS A 38 1.55 -2.24 12.87
C LYS A 38 0.28 -2.80 12.25
N THR A 39 -0.68 -3.22 13.07
CA THR A 39 -1.96 -3.77 12.62
C THR A 39 -2.79 -2.72 11.86
N LEU A 40 -2.84 -1.48 12.36
CA LEU A 40 -3.54 -0.37 11.70
C LEU A 40 -2.88 0.08 10.39
N ASN A 41 -1.54 0.04 10.33
CA ASN A 41 -0.80 0.31 9.11
C ASN A 41 -1.06 -0.78 8.05
N ILE A 42 -1.04 -2.05 8.45
CA ILE A 42 -1.40 -3.18 7.59
C ILE A 42 -2.84 -3.01 7.08
N TYR A 43 -3.79 -2.63 7.93
CA TYR A 43 -5.18 -2.43 7.51
C TYR A 43 -5.32 -1.34 6.43
N GLY A 44 -4.68 -0.18 6.61
CA GLY A 44 -4.68 0.88 5.59
C GLY A 44 -4.05 0.46 4.28
N THR A 45 -2.92 -0.25 4.35
CA THR A 45 -2.21 -0.78 3.16
C THR A 45 -3.03 -1.84 2.44
N VAL A 46 -3.67 -2.74 3.19
CA VAL A 46 -4.55 -3.79 2.63
C VAL A 46 -5.79 -3.16 1.99
N PHE A 47 -6.44 -2.19 2.66
CA PHE A 47 -7.56 -1.45 2.10
C PHE A 47 -7.17 -0.76 0.79
N PHE A 48 -6.02 -0.09 0.76
CA PHE A 48 -5.51 0.55 -0.43
C PHE A 48 -5.21 -0.45 -1.56
N GLY A 49 -4.66 -1.62 -1.22
CA GLY A 49 -4.49 -2.74 -2.14
C GLY A 49 -5.82 -3.27 -2.69
N THR A 50 -6.86 -3.39 -1.85
CA THR A 50 -8.19 -3.83 -2.30
C THR A 50 -8.84 -2.84 -3.27
N ALA A 51 -8.63 -1.54 -3.07
CA ALA A 51 -9.07 -0.52 -4.02
C ALA A 51 -8.39 -0.68 -5.39
N ALA A 52 -7.07 -0.97 -5.40
CA ALA A 52 -6.32 -1.28 -6.62
C ALA A 52 -6.84 -2.57 -7.31
N SER A 53 -7.18 -3.60 -6.54
CA SER A 53 -7.83 -4.81 -7.06
C SER A 53 -9.16 -4.52 -7.74
N PHE A 54 -10.01 -3.70 -7.11
CA PHE A 54 -11.31 -3.34 -7.66
C PHE A 54 -11.17 -2.55 -8.97
N SER A 55 -10.19 -1.63 -9.02
CA SER A 55 -9.81 -0.96 -10.26
C SER A 55 -9.36 -1.94 -11.35
N GLY A 56 -8.59 -2.98 -11.00
CA GLY A 56 -8.23 -4.06 -11.91
C GLY A 56 -9.40 -4.86 -12.47
N ILE A 57 -10.41 -5.15 -11.62
CA ILE A 57 -11.67 -5.78 -12.04
C ILE A 57 -12.42 -4.87 -13.01
N MET A 58 -12.57 -3.59 -12.67
CA MET A 58 -13.24 -2.59 -13.50
C MET A 58 -12.56 -2.44 -14.86
N ALA A 59 -11.22 -2.32 -14.87
CA ALA A 59 -10.42 -2.26 -16.09
C ALA A 59 -10.65 -3.50 -16.96
N ASN A 60 -10.60 -4.71 -16.36
CA ASN A 60 -10.82 -5.94 -17.09
C ASN A 60 -12.22 -6.01 -17.71
N PHE A 61 -13.24 -5.58 -16.97
CA PHE A 61 -14.62 -5.55 -17.45
C PHE A 61 -14.76 -4.65 -18.68
N ILE A 62 -14.25 -3.42 -18.59
CA ILE A 62 -14.26 -2.44 -19.68
C ILE A 62 -13.54 -2.97 -20.93
N PHE A 63 -12.29 -3.43 -20.78
CA PHE A 63 -11.52 -3.87 -21.94
C PHE A 63 -12.08 -5.15 -22.55
N ARG A 64 -12.66 -6.06 -21.76
CA ARG A 64 -13.35 -7.24 -22.30
C ARG A 64 -14.57 -6.87 -23.12
N HIS A 65 -15.33 -5.88 -22.67
CA HIS A 65 -16.46 -5.34 -23.43
C HIS A 65 -15.98 -4.74 -24.76
N CYS A 66 -14.93 -3.90 -24.74
CA CYS A 66 -14.35 -3.29 -25.94
C CYS A 66 -13.88 -4.33 -26.96
N PHE A 67 -13.12 -5.34 -26.51
CA PHE A 67 -12.54 -6.36 -27.37
C PHE A 67 -13.49 -7.53 -27.66
N LYS A 68 -14.73 -7.50 -27.16
CA LYS A 68 -15.75 -8.56 -27.31
C LYS A 68 -15.24 -9.95 -26.88
N VAL A 69 -14.41 -10.02 -25.84
CA VAL A 69 -13.73 -11.26 -25.44
C VAL A 69 -14.51 -11.99 -24.35
N LYS A 70 -15.02 -13.19 -24.67
CA LYS A 70 -15.70 -14.08 -23.71
C LYS A 70 -14.81 -15.16 -23.10
N HIS A 71 -13.69 -15.48 -23.75
CA HIS A 71 -12.79 -16.56 -23.35
C HIS A 71 -11.92 -16.16 -22.13
N ASP A 72 -11.44 -17.15 -21.37
CA ASP A 72 -10.48 -17.00 -20.26
C ASP A 72 -10.83 -15.93 -19.21
N ALA A 73 -12.13 -15.69 -18.96
CA ALA A 73 -12.61 -14.64 -18.04
C ALA A 73 -11.97 -14.74 -16.66
N LEU A 74 -12.12 -15.89 -16.00
CA LEU A 74 -11.60 -16.14 -14.66
C LEU A 74 -10.09 -15.93 -14.58
N LYS A 75 -9.33 -16.39 -15.58
CA LYS A 75 -7.86 -16.25 -15.62
C LYS A 75 -7.43 -14.79 -15.69
N THR A 76 -8.09 -13.98 -16.52
CA THR A 76 -7.78 -12.54 -16.60
C THR A 76 -8.18 -11.79 -15.34
N TYR A 77 -9.35 -12.06 -14.76
CA TYR A 77 -9.79 -11.43 -13.52
C TYR A 77 -8.86 -11.79 -12.37
N ALA A 78 -8.51 -13.07 -12.20
CA ALA A 78 -7.56 -13.50 -11.18
C ALA A 78 -6.23 -12.75 -11.30
N SER A 79 -5.65 -12.68 -12.50
CA SER A 79 -4.40 -11.95 -12.74
C SER A 79 -4.51 -10.44 -12.51
N LEU A 80 -5.63 -9.83 -12.91
CA LEU A 80 -5.86 -8.38 -12.81
C LEU A 80 -6.30 -7.92 -11.43
N THR A 81 -6.74 -8.84 -10.56
CA THR A 81 -6.98 -8.56 -9.14
C THR A 81 -5.69 -8.76 -8.36
N THR A 82 -5.02 -9.91 -8.53
CA THR A 82 -3.87 -10.31 -7.69
C THR A 82 -2.61 -9.49 -7.95
N LEU A 83 -2.29 -9.20 -9.20
CA LEU A 83 -1.04 -8.49 -9.52
C LEU A 83 -1.08 -7.02 -9.06
N PRO A 84 -2.14 -6.24 -9.34
CA PRO A 84 -2.23 -4.86 -8.83
C PRO A 84 -2.34 -4.79 -7.31
N PHE A 85 -3.02 -5.75 -6.67
CA PHE A 85 -3.05 -5.87 -5.21
C PHE A 85 -1.64 -5.97 -4.64
N LEU A 86 -0.90 -7.00 -5.08
CA LEU A 86 0.42 -7.30 -4.53
C LEU A 86 1.42 -6.19 -4.87
N SER A 87 1.35 -5.65 -6.09
CA SER A 87 2.15 -4.49 -6.49
C SER A 87 1.91 -3.30 -5.59
N THR A 88 0.65 -2.97 -5.29
CA THR A 88 0.32 -1.83 -4.44
C THR A 88 0.83 -2.03 -3.02
N VAL A 89 0.63 -3.20 -2.42
CA VAL A 89 1.08 -3.51 -1.06
C VAL A 89 2.62 -3.43 -0.95
N VAL A 90 3.34 -4.06 -1.88
CA VAL A 90 4.81 -4.07 -1.87
C VAL A 90 5.37 -2.68 -2.12
N THR A 91 4.88 -1.97 -3.14
CA THR A 91 5.37 -0.63 -3.45
C THR A 91 5.05 0.37 -2.35
N TYR A 92 3.86 0.28 -1.73
CA TYR A 92 3.50 1.13 -0.58
C TYR A 92 4.41 0.88 0.62
N LYS A 93 4.71 -0.40 0.91
CA LYS A 93 5.64 -0.74 1.98
C LYS A 93 7.02 -0.11 1.74
N LEU A 94 7.59 -0.29 0.55
CA LEU A 94 8.95 0.15 0.25
C LEU A 94 9.08 1.68 0.16
N LEU A 95 8.13 2.35 -0.50
CA LEU A 95 8.27 3.78 -0.83
C LEU A 95 7.66 4.72 0.20
N VAL A 96 6.69 4.24 0.98
CA VAL A 96 6.00 5.03 2.01
C VAL A 96 6.40 4.54 3.39
N THR A 97 6.11 3.28 3.73
CA THR A 97 6.30 2.78 5.10
C THR A 97 7.78 2.76 5.51
N ASP A 98 8.63 2.07 4.73
CA ASP A 98 10.05 1.91 5.06
C ASP A 98 10.77 3.29 5.02
N ALA A 99 10.39 4.16 4.09
CA ALA A 99 10.98 5.50 3.98
C ALA A 99 10.49 6.48 5.08
N LEU A 100 9.31 6.27 5.65
CA LEU A 100 8.81 7.02 6.80
C LEU A 100 9.55 6.61 8.08
N TYR A 101 9.77 5.30 8.28
CA TYR A 101 10.56 4.79 9.42
C TYR A 101 12.03 5.23 9.39
N LEU A 102 12.60 5.46 8.19
CA LEU A 102 13.94 6.01 8.03
C LEU A 102 14.03 7.53 8.33
N GLY A 103 12.92 8.19 8.69
CA GLY A 103 12.88 9.61 9.06
C GLY A 103 13.12 10.58 7.89
N ASN A 104 13.06 10.11 6.64
CA ASN A 104 13.51 10.85 5.46
C ASN A 104 12.37 11.57 4.70
N ILE A 105 11.18 11.68 5.30
CA ILE A 105 9.97 12.09 4.57
C ILE A 105 9.15 13.14 5.34
N SER A 106 8.91 14.28 4.68
CA SER A 106 7.92 15.29 5.10
C SER A 106 6.49 14.81 4.81
N GLN A 107 5.51 15.42 5.49
CA GLN A 107 4.08 15.10 5.29
C GLN A 107 3.67 15.18 3.82
N GLU A 108 4.07 16.24 3.12
CA GLU A 108 3.73 16.45 1.71
C GLU A 108 4.33 15.35 0.82
N ASN A 109 5.58 14.96 1.06
CA ASN A 109 6.22 13.88 0.32
C ASN A 109 5.55 12.52 0.59
N CYS A 110 5.07 12.26 1.81
CA CYS A 110 4.30 11.05 2.14
C CYS A 110 3.00 11.00 1.34
N VAL A 111 2.24 12.10 1.33
CA VAL A 111 0.97 12.23 0.60
C VAL A 111 1.18 12.09 -0.91
N LEU A 112 2.19 12.77 -1.46
CA LEU A 112 2.52 12.71 -2.87
C LEU A 112 2.93 11.29 -3.30
N ARG A 113 3.79 10.61 -2.53
CA ARG A 113 4.20 9.23 -2.81
C ARG A 113 3.02 8.27 -2.72
N SER A 114 2.20 8.36 -1.68
CA SER A 114 1.01 7.53 -1.51
C SER A 114 0.02 7.71 -2.67
N SER A 115 -0.25 8.96 -3.06
CA SER A 115 -1.10 9.28 -4.21
C SER A 115 -0.51 8.76 -5.53
N LEU A 116 0.79 8.94 -5.76
CA LEU A 116 1.46 8.47 -6.96
C LEU A 116 1.40 6.94 -7.09
N ILE A 117 1.60 6.22 -5.99
CA ILE A 117 1.47 4.75 -5.95
C ILE A 117 0.05 4.34 -6.27
N GLY A 118 -0.95 5.06 -5.75
CA GLY A 118 -2.34 4.85 -6.11
C GLY A 118 -2.57 4.97 -7.61
N ILE A 119 -2.13 6.05 -8.23
CA ILE A 119 -2.30 6.27 -9.67
C ILE A 119 -1.56 5.20 -10.48
N VAL A 120 -0.29 4.92 -10.16
CA VAL A 120 0.54 3.99 -10.93
C VAL A 120 0.10 2.54 -10.72
N CYS A 121 0.08 2.05 -9.48
CA CYS A 121 -0.22 0.66 -9.17
C CYS A 121 -1.72 0.35 -9.18
N GLY A 122 -2.56 1.34 -8.82
CA GLY A 122 -4.00 1.17 -8.74
C GLY A 122 -4.75 1.50 -10.02
N VAL A 123 -4.18 2.23 -10.98
CA VAL A 123 -4.89 2.61 -12.22
C VAL A 123 -4.08 2.27 -13.47
N LEU A 124 -2.90 2.86 -13.62
CA LEU A 124 -2.11 2.69 -14.85
C LEU A 124 -1.68 1.24 -15.09
N TYR A 125 -1.18 0.58 -14.03
CA TYR A 125 -0.76 -0.82 -14.08
C TYR A 125 -1.92 -1.77 -14.43
N PRO A 126 -3.07 -1.78 -13.71
CA PRO A 126 -4.21 -2.61 -14.10
C PRO A 126 -4.76 -2.28 -15.47
N CYS A 127 -4.84 -0.99 -15.86
CA CYS A 127 -5.29 -0.57 -17.19
C CYS A 127 -4.42 -1.17 -18.30
N GLY A 128 -3.10 -0.98 -18.22
CA GLY A 128 -2.16 -1.47 -19.23
C GLY A 128 -2.14 -3.00 -19.29
N LEU A 129 -2.18 -3.66 -18.13
CA LEU A 129 -2.24 -5.11 -18.03
C LEU A 129 -3.54 -5.65 -18.64
N ALA A 130 -4.68 -5.03 -18.36
CA ALA A 130 -5.98 -5.44 -18.89
C ALA A 130 -6.05 -5.22 -20.41
N PHE A 131 -5.58 -4.08 -20.89
CA PHE A 131 -5.50 -3.76 -22.31
C PHE A 131 -4.65 -4.79 -23.08
N SER A 132 -3.46 -5.10 -22.59
CA SER A 132 -2.54 -6.05 -23.23
C SER A 132 -3.08 -7.49 -23.21
N LYS A 133 -3.58 -7.96 -22.05
CA LYS A 133 -4.12 -9.32 -21.90
C LYS A 133 -5.35 -9.53 -22.78
N ASN A 134 -6.29 -8.58 -22.76
CA ASN A 134 -7.52 -8.69 -23.54
C ASN A 134 -7.27 -8.48 -25.04
N GLY A 135 -6.40 -7.54 -25.43
CA GLY A 135 -6.01 -7.35 -26.83
C GLY A 135 -5.36 -8.58 -27.44
N ARG A 136 -4.42 -9.23 -26.72
CA ARG A 136 -3.82 -10.50 -27.16
C ARG A 136 -4.86 -11.61 -27.33
N LEU A 137 -5.84 -11.66 -26.44
CA LEU A 137 -6.92 -12.63 -26.47
C LEU A 137 -7.85 -12.37 -27.67
N ALA A 138 -8.11 -11.11 -27.98
CA ALA A 138 -8.93 -10.68 -29.09
C ALA A 138 -8.31 -11.07 -30.45
N VAL A 139 -6.98 -10.95 -30.58
CA VAL A 139 -6.25 -11.44 -31.76
C VAL A 139 -6.30 -12.96 -31.84
N LYS A 140 -6.05 -13.65 -30.73
CA LYS A 140 -6.01 -15.12 -30.69
C LYS A 140 -7.35 -15.75 -31.09
N TYR A 141 -8.46 -15.16 -30.67
CA TYR A 141 -9.81 -15.68 -30.91
C TYR A 141 -10.58 -14.94 -32.01
N HIS A 142 -9.91 -14.04 -32.76
CA HIS A 142 -10.51 -13.26 -33.85
C HIS A 142 -11.83 -12.56 -33.46
N THR A 143 -11.94 -12.04 -32.23
CA THR A 143 -13.18 -11.44 -31.72
C THR A 143 -13.42 -10.02 -32.23
N VAL A 144 -12.38 -9.38 -32.76
CA VAL A 144 -12.40 -8.05 -33.37
C VAL A 144 -11.66 -8.10 -34.71
N PRO A 145 -12.05 -7.25 -35.68
CA PRO A 145 -11.37 -7.22 -36.96
C PRO A 145 -9.89 -6.94 -36.78
N LEU A 146 -9.07 -7.72 -37.48
CA LEU A 146 -7.62 -7.66 -37.38
C LEU A 146 -7.14 -6.27 -37.81
N PRO A 147 -6.36 -5.57 -36.97
CA PRO A 147 -5.86 -4.25 -37.30
C PRO A 147 -4.96 -4.27 -38.55
N PRO A 148 -4.93 -3.16 -39.30
CA PRO A 148 -4.01 -3.01 -40.43
C PRO A 148 -2.55 -3.20 -39.97
N LYS A 149 -1.74 -3.86 -40.81
CA LYS A 149 -0.33 -4.20 -40.52
C LYS A 149 0.41 -2.94 -40.04
N GLY A 150 1.02 -3.04 -38.84
CA GLY A 150 1.85 -1.99 -38.24
C GLY A 150 1.15 -1.00 -37.30
N ARG A 151 -0.20 -0.99 -37.18
CA ARG A 151 -0.93 -0.04 -36.31
C ARG A 151 -1.90 -0.69 -35.33
N VAL A 152 -1.52 -1.85 -34.81
CA VAL A 152 -2.32 -2.69 -33.90
C VAL A 152 -2.71 -1.95 -32.62
N LEU A 153 -1.73 -1.34 -31.94
CA LEU A 153 -1.97 -0.64 -30.66
C LEU A 153 -2.84 0.60 -30.83
N LEU A 154 -2.60 1.39 -31.88
CA LEU A 154 -3.37 2.60 -32.17
C LEU A 154 -4.83 2.26 -32.47
N TYR A 155 -5.05 1.20 -33.25
CA TYR A 155 -6.40 0.72 -33.54
C TYR A 155 -7.13 0.26 -32.27
N TRP A 156 -6.45 -0.48 -31.38
CA TRP A 156 -7.03 -0.89 -30.10
C TRP A 156 -7.31 0.26 -29.15
N LEU A 157 -6.43 1.26 -29.09
CA LEU A 157 -6.64 2.48 -28.31
C LEU A 157 -7.87 3.23 -28.81
N LEU A 158 -8.02 3.36 -30.13
CA LEU A 158 -9.15 4.04 -30.76
C LEU A 158 -10.47 3.29 -30.50
N LEU A 159 -10.44 1.95 -30.50
CA LEU A 159 -11.59 1.11 -30.16
C LEU A 159 -12.02 1.27 -28.69
N CYS A 160 -11.06 1.45 -27.77
CA CYS A 160 -11.33 1.57 -26.34
C CYS A 160 -11.50 3.02 -25.86
N GLN A 161 -11.33 4.03 -26.73
CA GLN A 161 -11.21 5.44 -26.33
C GLN A 161 -12.39 5.94 -25.50
N THR A 162 -13.62 5.56 -25.88
CA THR A 162 -14.83 5.97 -25.16
C THR A 162 -14.92 5.32 -23.78
N GLU A 163 -14.58 4.03 -23.69
CA GLU A 163 -14.70 3.27 -22.46
C GLU A 163 -13.54 3.52 -21.49
N ILE A 164 -12.35 3.92 -21.98
CA ILE A 164 -11.23 4.37 -21.14
C ILE A 164 -11.64 5.61 -20.31
N LYS A 165 -12.60 6.42 -20.77
CA LYS A 165 -13.12 7.54 -19.96
C LYS A 165 -13.76 7.06 -18.66
N ALA A 166 -14.32 5.84 -18.61
CA ALA A 166 -14.86 5.27 -17.38
C ALA A 166 -13.76 4.98 -16.34
N MET A 167 -12.50 4.78 -16.77
CA MET A 167 -11.35 4.65 -15.86
C MET A 167 -10.98 5.96 -15.14
N MET A 168 -11.60 7.09 -15.48
CA MET A 168 -11.49 8.32 -14.70
C MET A 168 -12.09 8.16 -13.29
N ILE A 169 -13.11 7.30 -13.13
CA ILE A 169 -13.73 7.04 -11.83
C ILE A 169 -12.73 6.40 -10.85
N PRO A 170 -12.13 5.23 -11.15
CA PRO A 170 -11.10 4.65 -10.29
C PRO A 170 -9.87 5.56 -10.18
N LEU A 171 -9.55 6.38 -11.18
CA LEU A 171 -8.46 7.37 -11.07
C LEU A 171 -8.70 8.38 -9.96
N VAL A 172 -9.87 9.02 -9.94
CA VAL A 172 -10.23 9.99 -8.90
C VAL A 172 -10.30 9.30 -7.54
N LEU A 173 -10.96 8.14 -7.45
CA LEU A 173 -11.08 7.40 -6.20
C LEU A 173 -9.71 6.99 -5.63
N GLN A 174 -8.84 6.43 -6.46
CA GLN A 174 -7.52 5.98 -6.01
C GLN A 174 -6.61 7.15 -5.63
N THR A 175 -6.78 8.31 -6.27
CA THR A 175 -6.09 9.55 -5.89
C THR A 175 -6.56 10.04 -4.52
N VAL A 176 -7.88 10.13 -4.30
CA VAL A 176 -8.46 10.53 -3.00
C VAL A 176 -8.06 9.55 -1.90
N PHE A 177 -8.16 8.26 -2.16
CA PHE A 177 -7.71 7.23 -1.21
C PHE A 177 -6.21 7.31 -0.95
N GLY A 178 -5.40 7.62 -1.95
CA GLY A 178 -3.95 7.79 -1.80
C GLY A 178 -3.62 8.98 -0.90
N ILE A 179 -4.29 10.11 -1.09
CA ILE A 179 -4.14 11.30 -0.26
C ILE A 179 -4.56 11.00 1.18
N PHE A 180 -5.75 10.43 1.36
CA PHE A 180 -6.29 10.12 2.69
C PHE A 180 -5.43 9.11 3.45
N ASN A 181 -5.01 8.03 2.79
CA ASN A 181 -4.10 7.05 3.41
C ASN A 181 -2.76 7.68 3.76
N GLY A 182 -2.16 8.50 2.88
CA GLY A 182 -0.90 9.18 3.16
C GLY A 182 -0.98 10.12 4.37
N LEU A 183 -2.05 10.91 4.46
CA LEU A 183 -2.31 11.79 5.61
C LEU A 183 -2.51 11.01 6.91
N GLN A 184 -3.36 9.97 6.89
CA GLN A 184 -3.60 9.15 8.07
C GLN A 184 -2.34 8.40 8.52
N HIS A 185 -1.53 7.94 7.57
CA HIS A 185 -0.30 7.21 7.84
C HIS A 185 0.75 8.12 8.48
N TYR A 186 0.92 9.34 7.96
CA TYR A 186 1.80 10.34 8.54
C TYR A 186 1.33 10.80 9.93
N ALA A 187 0.04 11.10 10.10
CA ALA A 187 -0.51 11.55 11.38
C ALA A 187 -0.34 10.49 12.49
N ARG A 188 -0.54 9.21 12.16
CA ARG A 188 -0.29 8.11 13.11
C ARG A 188 1.18 8.01 13.49
N PHE A 189 2.08 8.09 12.50
CA PHE A 189 3.52 8.06 12.76
C PHE A 189 3.97 9.22 13.66
N GLY A 190 3.49 10.45 13.37
CA GLY A 190 3.75 11.62 14.22
C GLY A 190 3.25 11.44 15.65
N SER A 191 2.03 10.91 15.82
CA SER A 191 1.47 10.64 17.16
C SER A 191 2.22 9.56 17.94
N THR A 192 2.86 8.60 17.26
CA THR A 192 3.74 7.63 17.88
C THR A 192 5.04 8.29 18.33
N LEU A 193 5.65 9.10 17.48
CA LEU A 193 6.90 9.78 17.78
C LEU A 193 6.77 10.72 18.99
N GLU A 194 5.71 11.52 19.04
CA GLU A 194 5.44 12.45 20.15
C GLU A 194 5.28 11.72 21.49
N LYS A 195 4.60 10.56 21.50
CA LYS A 195 4.44 9.74 22.71
C LYS A 195 5.74 9.10 23.18
N THR A 196 6.60 8.69 22.25
CA THR A 196 7.92 8.15 22.64
C THR A 196 8.83 9.21 23.25
N VAL A 197 8.76 10.46 22.80
CA VAL A 197 9.57 11.56 23.33
C VAL A 197 9.09 12.03 24.72
N HIS A 198 7.79 11.90 25.02
CA HIS A 198 7.23 12.29 26.32
C HIS A 198 7.40 11.22 27.42
N GLU A 199 7.80 10.00 27.07
CA GLU A 199 8.03 8.89 28.01
C GLU A 199 9.51 8.68 28.38
N ASP A 200 10.43 9.42 27.75
CA ASP A 200 11.88 9.41 28.04
C ASP A 200 12.29 10.61 28.91
#